data_AF-A0A6G3ZEI7-F1
#
_entry.id   AF-A0A6G3ZEI7-F1
#
_cell.length_a   1.000
_cell.length_b   1.000
_cell.length_c   1.000
_cell.angle_alpha   90.00
_cell.angle_beta   90.00
_cell.angle_gamma   90.00
#
_symmetry.space_group_name_H-M   'P 1'
#
loop_
_entity.id
_entity.type
_entity.pdbx_description
1 polymer ?
#
loop_
_entity_poly.entity_id
_entity_poly.type
_entity_poly.pdbx_seq_one_letter_code
_entity_poly.pdbx_strand_id
1 'polypeptide(L)' 'MPELPEVETVCRGLNQTSLNTMIRGGEVLLPRSIAYPDSIEAFLQGISNTTLSRWSRRGKYLIACLKTPSGEL' A
#
# COMPACT_ATOMS: atom_id res chain seq x y z
N MET A 1 0.81 -20.05 -0.57
CA MET A 1 1.14 -18.76 0.05
C MET A 1 2.53 -18.38 -0.44
N PRO A 2 2.78 -17.16 -0.91
CA PRO A 2 4.08 -16.82 -1.44
C PRO A 2 5.18 -16.97 -0.38
N GLU A 3 6.33 -17.51 -0.78
CA GLU A 3 7.50 -17.63 0.07
C GLU A 3 8.41 -16.39 -0.02
N LEU A 4 9.38 -16.26 0.90
CA LEU A 4 10.24 -15.07 0.98
C LEU A 4 10.88 -14.66 -0.36
N PRO A 5 11.39 -15.60 -1.20
CA PRO A 5 11.96 -15.23 -2.50
C PRO A 5 10.93 -14.67 -3.49
N GLU A 6 9.69 -15.15 -3.42
CA GLU A 6 8.60 -14.70 -4.29
C GLU A 6 8.14 -13.30 -3.89
N VAL A 7 7.99 -13.04 -2.58
CA VAL A 7 7.65 -11.71 -2.07
C VAL A 7 8.73 -10.67 -2.42
N GLU A 8 10.01 -11.06 -2.39
CA GLU A 8 11.11 -10.21 -2.85
C GLU A 8 11.00 -9.89 -4.35
N THR A 9 10.65 -10.88 -5.17
CA THR A 9 10.43 -10.69 -6.61
C THR A 9 9.29 -9.70 -6.87
N VAL A 10 8.17 -9.84 -6.17
CA VAL A 10 7.03 -8.91 -6.26
C VAL A 10 7.43 -7.51 -5.80
N CYS A 11 8.15 -7.38 -4.68
CA CYS A 11 8.62 -6.08 -4.16
C CYS A 11 9.48 -5.32 -5.19
N ARG A 12 10.39 -6.02 -5.89
CA ARG A 12 11.24 -5.43 -6.93
C ARG A 12 10.42 -4.99 -8.13
N GLY A 13 9.49 -5.83 -8.60
CA GLY A 13 8.59 -5.47 -9.71
C GLY A 13 7.75 -4.24 -9.38
N LEU A 14 7.15 -4.18 -8.19
CA LEU A 14 6.35 -3.04 -7.75
C LEU A 14 7.16 -1.74 -7.66
N ASN A 15 8.42 -1.79 -7.23
CA ASN A 15 9.31 -0.63 -7.23
C ASN A 15 9.66 -0.12 -8.65
N GLN A 16 9.51 -0.95 -9.68
CA GLN A 16 9.76 -0.55 -11.07
C GLN A 16 8.51 0.01 -11.75
N THR A 17 7.32 -0.47 -11.36
CA THR A 17 6.09 -0.23 -12.13
C THR A 17 5.09 0.73 -11.48
N SER A 18 5.14 0.93 -10.15
CA SER A 18 4.04 1.59 -9.42
C SER A 18 4.44 2.84 -8.62
N LEU A 19 5.72 3.17 -8.54
CA LEU A 19 6.18 4.35 -7.79
C LEU A 19 5.65 5.65 -8.40
N ASN A 20 5.56 6.69 -7.57
CA ASN A 20 5.07 8.03 -7.91
C ASN A 20 3.62 8.06 -8.43
N THR A 21 2.87 6.98 -8.20
CA THR A 21 1.44 6.92 -8.51
C THR A 21 0.63 7.44 -7.33
N MET A 22 -0.33 8.32 -7.61
CA MET A 22 -1.27 8.83 -6.61
C MET A 22 -2.46 7.88 -6.45
N ILE A 23 -2.73 7.48 -5.21
CA ILE A 23 -3.92 6.70 -4.85
C ILE A 23 -5.10 7.68 -4.77
N ARG A 24 -6.07 7.54 -5.66
CA ARG A 24 -7.30 8.38 -5.66
C ARG A 24 -8.41 7.84 -4.77
N GLY A 25 -8.31 6.57 -4.39
CA GLY A 25 -9.33 5.82 -3.67
C GLY A 25 -9.30 4.37 -4.12
N GLY A 26 -10.33 3.61 -3.78
CA GLY A 26 -10.47 2.22 -4.19
C GLY A 26 -11.78 1.61 -3.69
N GLU A 27 -12.01 0.37 -4.08
CA GLU A 27 -13.17 -0.42 -3.67
C GLU A 27 -12.70 -1.62 -2.84
N VAL A 28 -13.36 -1.87 -1.71
CA VAL A 28 -13.10 -3.04 -0.86
C VAL A 28 -14.22 -4.05 -1.07
N LEU A 29 -14.00 -5.01 -1.97
CA LEU A 29 -14.99 -6.04 -2.32
C LEU A 29 -15.01 -7.23 -1.34
N LEU A 30 -13.99 -7.33 -0.49
CA LEU A 30 -13.89 -8.34 0.57
C LEU A 30 -13.52 -7.67 1.91
N PRO A 31 -14.52 -7.28 2.73
CA PRO A 31 -14.31 -6.54 3.98
C PRO A 31 -13.26 -7.15 4.92
N ARG A 32 -13.28 -8.48 5.08
CA ARG A 32 -12.36 -9.21 5.99
C ARG A 32 -10.87 -9.14 5.60
N SER A 33 -10.54 -8.61 4.42
CA SER A 33 -9.14 -8.39 4.01
C SER A 33 -8.52 -7.16 4.67
N ILE A 34 -9.34 -6.23 5.18
CA ILE A 34 -8.88 -5.07 5.93
C ILE A 34 -8.84 -5.46 7.40
N ALA A 35 -7.62 -5.51 7.97
CA ALA A 35 -7.42 -5.85 9.37
C ALA A 35 -7.48 -4.62 10.30
N TYR A 36 -7.18 -3.43 9.78
CA TYR A 36 -7.23 -2.17 10.51
C TYR A 36 -7.19 -0.98 9.54
N PRO A 37 -7.90 0.13 9.83
CA PRO A 37 -8.97 0.24 10.83
C PRO A 37 -10.19 -0.63 10.47
N ASP A 38 -11.07 -0.86 11.46
CA ASP A 38 -12.27 -1.71 11.27
C ASP A 38 -13.30 -1.10 10.29
N SER A 39 -13.27 0.23 10.10
CA SER A 39 -14.08 0.92 9.08
C SER A 39 -13.32 0.96 7.75
N ILE A 40 -13.98 0.43 6.72
CA ILE A 40 -13.50 0.46 5.33
C ILE A 40 -13.38 1.90 4.85
N GLU A 41 -14.34 2.75 5.20
CA GLU A 41 -14.35 4.17 4.83
C GLU A 41 -13.15 4.89 5.44
N ALA A 42 -12.86 4.65 6.72
CA ALA A 42 -11.69 5.22 7.39
C ALA A 42 -10.38 4.74 6.76
N PHE A 43 -10.28 3.45 6.40
CA PHE A 43 -9.13 2.90 5.68
C PHE A 43 -8.93 3.60 4.32
N LEU A 44 -9.99 3.69 3.51
CA LEU A 44 -9.93 4.31 2.18
C LEU A 44 -9.60 5.80 2.27
N GLN A 45 -10.18 6.53 3.22
CA GLN A 45 -9.85 7.94 3.45
C GLN A 45 -8.38 8.11 3.83
N GLY A 46 -7.85 7.26 4.70
CA GLY A 46 -6.47 7.34 5.18
C GLY A 46 -5.41 7.11 4.09
N ILE A 47 -5.72 6.37 3.04
CA ILE A 47 -4.81 6.14 1.90
C ILE A 47 -5.08 7.05 0.70
N SER A 48 -6.26 7.68 0.63
CA SER A 48 -6.66 8.51 -0.50
C SER A 48 -5.82 9.78 -0.58
N ASN A 49 -5.59 10.23 -1.81
CA ASN A 49 -4.72 11.36 -2.15
C ASN A 49 -3.27 11.25 -1.64
N THR A 50 -2.79 10.04 -1.35
CA THR A 50 -1.38 9.81 -1.04
C THR A 50 -0.64 9.30 -2.28
N THR A 51 0.66 9.57 -2.35
CA THR A 51 1.54 9.10 -3.43
C THR A 51 2.39 7.95 -2.93
N LEU A 52 2.42 6.86 -3.70
CA LEU A 52 3.27 5.72 -3.40
C LEU A 52 4.73 6.06 -3.71
N SER A 53 5.57 6.10 -2.68
CA SER A 53 6.97 6.54 -2.80
C SER A 53 7.98 5.39 -2.86
N ARG A 54 7.69 4.26 -2.19
CA ARG A 54 8.58 3.09 -2.15
C ARG A 54 7.82 1.84 -1.74
N TRP A 55 8.25 0.70 -2.26
CA TRP A 55 7.91 -0.61 -1.70
C TRP A 55 9.09 -1.20 -0.93
N SER A 56 8.78 -1.83 0.19
CA SER A 56 9.73 -2.59 0.99
C SER A 56 9.10 -3.90 1.47
N ARG A 57 9.93 -4.78 2.02
CA ARG A 57 9.51 -6.09 2.53
C ARG A 57 9.99 -6.28 3.96
N ARG A 58 9.16 -6.89 4.79
CA ARG A 58 9.56 -7.45 6.09
C ARG A 58 9.00 -8.86 6.20
N GLY A 59 9.87 -9.87 6.14
CA GLY A 59 9.40 -11.26 6.07
C GLY A 59 8.48 -11.46 4.87
N LYS A 60 7.27 -11.97 5.08
CA LYS A 60 6.28 -12.18 4.00
C LYS A 60 5.37 -10.97 3.73
N TYR A 61 5.59 -9.84 4.41
CA TYR A 61 4.79 -8.63 4.25
C TYR A 61 5.41 -7.67 3.24
N LEU A 62 4.59 -7.16 2.32
CA LEU A 62 4.89 -5.98 1.52
C LEU A 62 4.42 -4.73 2.26
N ILE A 63 5.26 -3.69 2.23
CA ILE A 63 5.02 -2.43 2.92
C ILE A 63 5.19 -1.29 1.92
N ALA A 64 4.10 -0.58 1.64
CA ALA A 64 4.11 0.64 0.85
C ALA A 64 4.41 1.85 1.74
N CYS A 65 5.38 2.68 1.34
CA CYS A 65 5.61 3.98 1.94
C CYS A 65 4.79 5.03 1.19
N LEU A 66 3.82 5.63 1.87
CA LEU A 66 2.95 6.67 1.32
C LEU A 66 3.44 8.06 1.71
N LYS A 67 3.34 9.01 0.77
CA LYS A 67 3.58 10.43 1.02
C LYS A 67 2.31 11.21 0.79
N THR A 68 1.90 11.98 1.78
CA THR A 68 0.80 12.93 1.63
C THR A 68 1.31 14.18 0.88
N PRO A 69 0.51 14.84 0.04
CA PRO A 69 0.92 16.02 -0.74
C PRO A 69 1.32 17.28 0.06
N SER A 70 1.52 17.21 1.39
CA SER A 70 1.89 18.35 2.26
C SER A 70 2.85 17.80 3.33
N GLY A 71 4.00 18.39 3.70
CA GLY A 71 4.23 19.81 3.92
C GLY A 71 3.53 20.22 5.23
N GLU A 72 4.19 20.01 6.37
CA GLU A 72 3.75 20.32 7.76
C GLU A 72 2.49 19.55 8.22
N LEU A 73 2.47 18.90 9.39
CA LEU A 73 2.83 19.36 10.74
C LEU A 73 3.71 18.37 11.50
#